data_AF-A0A7C3SL12-F1
#
_entry.id   AF-A0A7C3SL12-F1
#
_cell.length_a   1.000
_cell.length_b   1.000
_cell.length_c   1.000
_cell.angle_alpha   90.00
_cell.angle_beta   90.00
_cell.angle_gamma   90.00
#
_symmetry.space_group_name_H-M   'P 1'
#
loop_
_entity.id
_entity.type
_entity.pdbx_description
1 polymer ?
#
loop_
_entity_poly.entity_id
_entity_poly.type
_entity_poly.pdbx_seq_one_letter_code
_entity_poly.pdbx_strand_id
1 'polypeptide(L)'
;MGWRTPRSTWWWIGRKCAWLPSWRQSHTPLGRCAGSSLRKWIWKTCTVRLRTEFYKIWAFAARSLLLNLRNVFAVFEMFFWPGVAIFSVGLLTRFLKLDPDTVSFILIGAVSMNTVQIGQLDISYSLLYDVWSKSLKHPFIAPVHLSHLILGAGLVGLLRGLIVFGVMGLLSMWLFDMDLSRPGFWGLLFFLSGLFLNALIIGMVVLTLVLRFGHRAEVAAWAFSYLILLLCGLYYPVTILPTGAQELALVIPLTYFLDYFRHFYGFPCLSPHPLLYGFSQCALYLAASYAMVNFALKGALKRGALLKLSE
;
A
#
# COMPACT_ATOMS: atom_id res chain seq x y z
N MET A 1 32.36 3.80 66.05
CA MET A 1 30.94 3.97 66.40
C MET A 1 30.10 3.15 65.44
N GLY A 2 29.70 1.96 65.86
CA GLY A 2 28.76 1.11 65.13
C GLY A 2 27.35 1.30 65.66
N TRP A 3 26.36 1.03 64.82
CA TRP A 3 24.99 0.74 65.26
C TRP A 3 24.46 -0.46 64.49
N ARG A 4 23.99 -1.44 65.26
CA ARG A 4 23.36 -2.69 64.84
C ARG A 4 21.88 -2.45 64.49
N THR A 5 21.38 -3.38 63.68
CA THR A 5 20.01 -3.74 63.25
C THR A 5 18.85 -3.53 64.26
N PRO A 6 17.59 -3.66 63.80
CA PRO A 6 16.89 -4.93 64.07
C PRO A 6 16.04 -5.52 62.92
N ARG A 7 15.96 -6.86 62.97
CA ARG A 7 15.02 -7.75 62.26
C ARG A 7 13.60 -7.68 62.87
N SER A 8 12.64 -8.22 62.10
CA SER A 8 11.27 -8.65 62.47
C SER A 8 10.30 -7.51 62.81
N THR A 9 9.05 -7.51 62.36
CA THR A 9 8.04 -8.58 62.42
C THR A 9 6.85 -8.12 61.56
N TRP A 10 6.18 -9.01 60.83
CA TRP A 10 4.71 -9.09 60.66
C TRP A 10 4.42 -10.28 59.74
N TRP A 11 4.45 -11.45 60.38
CA TRP A 11 3.83 -12.69 59.94
C TRP A 11 2.38 -12.70 60.47
N TRP A 12 1.48 -13.41 59.80
CA TRP A 12 0.04 -13.66 60.10
C TRP A 12 -0.90 -12.51 59.71
N ILE A 13 -1.96 -12.64 58.90
CA ILE A 13 -3.02 -13.65 58.68
C ILE A 13 -3.59 -13.36 57.25
N GLY A 14 -4.03 -14.25 56.36
CA GLY A 14 -4.26 -15.68 56.37
C GLY A 14 -4.99 -16.07 55.06
N ARG A 15 -4.68 -17.27 54.57
CA ARG A 15 -5.53 -18.22 53.80
C ARG A 15 -6.65 -17.62 52.93
N LYS A 16 -6.51 -17.75 51.61
CA LYS A 16 -7.48 -18.42 50.70
C LYS A 16 -7.03 -18.23 49.25
N CYS A 17 -6.56 -19.31 48.63
CA CYS A 17 -6.83 -19.68 47.23
C CYS A 17 -6.11 -21.01 46.97
N ALA A 18 -6.51 -22.02 47.75
CA ALA A 18 -6.45 -23.39 47.28
C ALA A 18 -7.46 -23.53 46.13
N TRP A 19 -7.08 -24.27 45.09
CA TRP A 19 -7.90 -25.11 44.19
C TRP A 19 -7.29 -25.15 42.78
N LEU A 20 -6.19 -25.90 42.67
CA LEU A 20 -5.99 -26.79 41.53
C LEU A 20 -6.92 -28.00 41.69
N PRO A 21 -7.50 -28.51 40.60
CA PRO A 21 -7.56 -29.95 40.39
C PRO A 21 -7.01 -30.27 38.98
N SER A 22 -5.86 -30.90 38.87
CA SER A 22 -5.67 -32.36 38.88
C SER A 22 -6.26 -33.05 37.65
N TRP A 23 -5.32 -33.49 36.80
CA TRP A 23 -5.54 -34.34 35.64
C TRP A 23 -6.23 -35.64 36.05
N ARG A 24 -7.46 -35.86 35.55
CA ARG A 24 -8.14 -37.15 35.63
C ARG A 24 -8.19 -37.77 34.23
N GLN A 25 -7.38 -38.79 34.03
CA GLN A 25 -7.46 -39.73 32.92
C GLN A 25 -8.75 -40.55 33.05
N SER A 26 -9.52 -40.66 31.98
CA SER A 26 -10.54 -41.69 31.83
C SER A 26 -10.50 -42.26 30.40
N HIS A 27 -10.04 -43.50 30.29
CA HIS A 27 -10.22 -44.38 29.13
C HIS A 27 -11.71 -44.74 28.99
N THR A 28 -12.34 -44.54 27.83
CA THR A 28 -12.80 -45.57 26.85
C THR A 28 -14.07 -45.00 26.15
N PRO A 29 -14.60 -45.56 25.05
CA PRO A 29 -13.99 -46.23 23.89
C PRO A 29 -14.32 -45.50 22.56
N LEU A 30 -13.67 -45.94 21.48
CA LEU A 30 -13.91 -45.51 20.10
C LEU A 30 -15.38 -45.69 19.66
N GLY A 31 -15.98 -44.64 19.09
CA GLY A 31 -17.29 -44.76 18.44
C GLY A 31 -17.82 -43.47 17.82
N ARG A 32 -17.55 -43.27 16.51
CA ARG A 32 -18.38 -42.54 15.53
C ARG A 32 -19.04 -41.23 15.99
N CYS A 33 -18.35 -40.09 15.87
CA CYS A 33 -18.98 -38.77 15.61
C CYS A 33 -17.96 -37.63 15.33
N ALA A 34 -16.82 -37.91 14.68
CA ALA A 34 -15.72 -36.94 14.58
C ALA A 34 -15.75 -36.00 13.35
N GLY A 35 -16.71 -36.12 12.42
CA GLY A 35 -16.67 -35.41 11.14
C GLY A 35 -17.28 -34.01 11.12
N SER A 36 -18.41 -33.79 11.80
CA SER A 36 -19.21 -32.56 11.66
C SER A 36 -18.87 -31.46 12.68
N SER A 37 -18.39 -31.85 13.86
CA SER A 37 -17.99 -30.94 14.94
C SER A 37 -16.65 -30.24 14.63
N LEU A 38 -15.69 -30.98 14.07
CA LEU A 38 -14.37 -30.44 13.71
C LEU A 38 -14.48 -29.34 12.65
N ARG A 39 -15.34 -29.53 11.63
CA ARG A 39 -15.56 -28.55 10.56
C ARG A 39 -16.24 -27.29 11.11
N LYS A 40 -17.27 -27.40 11.96
CA LYS A 40 -17.90 -26.23 12.62
C LYS A 40 -16.93 -25.50 13.57
N TRP A 41 -16.06 -26.21 14.27
CA TRP A 41 -15.07 -25.62 15.16
C TRP A 41 -13.94 -24.90 14.40
N ILE A 42 -13.44 -25.50 13.31
CA ILE A 42 -12.48 -24.88 12.37
C ILE A 42 -13.09 -23.63 11.74
N TRP A 43 -14.36 -23.66 11.32
CA TRP A 43 -15.02 -22.48 10.78
C TRP A 43 -15.25 -21.38 11.84
N LYS A 44 -15.61 -21.73 13.08
CA LYS A 44 -15.74 -20.75 14.18
C LYS A 44 -14.40 -20.12 14.60
N THR A 45 -13.34 -20.91 14.68
CA THR A 45 -12.01 -20.40 15.03
C THR A 45 -11.38 -19.59 13.89
N CYS A 46 -11.60 -19.99 12.64
CA CYS A 46 -11.15 -19.23 11.46
C CYS A 46 -11.89 -17.88 11.34
N THR A 47 -13.20 -17.83 11.61
CA THR A 47 -14.00 -16.59 11.59
C THR A 47 -13.64 -15.62 12.72
N VAL A 48 -13.34 -16.11 13.93
CA VAL A 48 -12.85 -15.24 15.02
C VAL A 48 -11.46 -14.69 14.72
N ARG A 49 -10.55 -15.51 14.17
CA ARG A 49 -9.19 -15.08 13.79
C ARG A 49 -9.22 -14.04 12.67
N LEU A 50 -10.00 -14.29 11.60
CA LEU A 50 -10.21 -13.34 10.50
C LEU A 50 -10.77 -12.01 10.99
N ARG A 51 -11.72 -12.05 11.94
CA ARG A 51 -12.30 -10.85 12.54
C ARG A 51 -11.26 -10.06 13.34
N THR A 52 -10.44 -10.73 14.15
CA THR A 52 -9.34 -10.07 14.87
C THR A 52 -8.27 -9.50 13.93
N GLU A 53 -7.93 -10.20 12.85
CA GLU A 53 -6.97 -9.67 11.86
C GLU A 53 -7.53 -8.47 11.09
N PHE A 54 -8.83 -8.47 10.77
CA PHE A 54 -9.50 -7.32 10.16
C PHE A 54 -9.53 -6.11 11.10
N TYR A 55 -9.82 -6.30 12.39
CA TYR A 55 -9.75 -5.21 13.37
C TYR A 55 -8.36 -4.62 13.50
N LYS A 56 -7.29 -5.44 13.42
CA LYS A 56 -5.90 -4.93 13.41
C LYS A 56 -5.60 -4.11 12.17
N ILE A 57 -6.04 -4.56 10.98
CA ILE A 57 -5.88 -3.82 9.73
C ILE A 57 -6.63 -2.49 9.81
N TRP A 58 -7.87 -2.51 10.29
CA TRP A 58 -8.69 -1.31 10.40
C TRP A 58 -8.15 -0.33 11.44
N ALA A 59 -7.66 -0.82 12.58
CA ALA A 59 -6.98 0.02 13.58
C ALA A 59 -5.74 0.68 13.00
N PHE A 60 -4.96 -0.03 12.19
CA PHE A 60 -3.78 0.55 11.53
C PHE A 60 -4.18 1.56 10.44
N ALA A 61 -5.21 1.27 9.65
CA ALA A 61 -5.78 2.20 8.68
C ALA A 61 -6.29 3.48 9.38
N ALA A 62 -7.03 3.35 10.47
CA ALA A 62 -7.51 4.47 11.26
C ALA A 62 -6.35 5.30 11.84
N ARG A 63 -5.30 4.64 12.37
CA ARG A 63 -4.07 5.33 12.81
C ARG A 63 -3.44 6.14 11.67
N SER A 64 -3.24 5.52 10.51
CA SER A 64 -2.64 6.18 9.35
C SER A 64 -3.49 7.35 8.86
N LEU A 65 -4.82 7.20 8.85
CA LEU A 65 -5.74 8.25 8.47
C LEU A 65 -5.71 9.43 9.46
N LEU A 66 -5.72 9.15 10.78
CA LEU A 66 -5.67 10.19 11.81
C LEU A 66 -4.35 10.95 11.82
N LEU A 67 -3.22 10.26 11.61
CA LEU A 67 -1.91 10.91 11.49
C LEU A 67 -1.87 11.87 10.30
N ASN A 68 -2.43 11.46 9.16
CA ASN A 68 -2.50 12.27 7.96
C ASN A 68 -3.43 13.48 8.14
N LEU A 69 -4.63 13.29 8.71
CA LEU A 69 -5.59 14.38 8.92
C LEU A 69 -5.12 15.41 9.94
N ARG A 70 -4.38 14.99 10.97
CA ARG A 70 -3.82 15.92 11.97
C ARG A 70 -2.65 16.73 11.42
N ASN A 71 -1.98 16.24 10.39
CA ASN A 71 -0.92 16.97 9.73
C ASN A 71 -1.51 17.84 8.62
N VAL A 72 -1.96 19.05 8.98
CA VAL A 72 -2.54 20.03 8.05
C VAL A 72 -1.60 20.31 6.87
N PHE A 73 -0.28 20.31 7.12
CA PHE A 73 0.73 20.48 6.08
C PHE A 73 0.70 19.35 5.05
N ALA A 74 0.56 18.09 5.49
CA ALA A 74 0.49 16.94 4.59
C ALA A 74 -0.80 16.94 3.75
N VAL A 75 -1.92 17.41 4.31
CA VAL A 75 -3.17 17.56 3.55
C VAL A 75 -3.03 18.67 2.50
N PHE A 76 -2.46 19.81 2.87
CA PHE A 76 -2.20 20.90 1.93
C PHE A 76 -1.28 20.46 0.80
N GLU A 77 -0.14 19.84 1.14
CA GLU A 77 0.84 19.36 0.18
C GLU A 77 0.25 18.33 -0.80
N MET A 78 -0.63 17.45 -0.30
CA MET A 78 -1.33 16.44 -1.09
C MET A 78 -2.21 17.02 -2.20
N PHE A 79 -2.82 18.19 -2.01
CA PHE A 79 -3.63 18.84 -3.06
C PHE A 79 -2.81 19.83 -3.88
N PHE A 80 -1.83 20.47 -3.24
CA PHE A 80 -1.02 21.50 -3.85
C PHE A 80 -0.16 20.94 -5.00
N TRP A 81 0.62 19.87 -4.77
CA TRP A 81 1.48 19.32 -5.83
C TRP A 81 0.71 18.81 -7.04
N PRO A 82 -0.34 17.98 -6.89
CA PRO A 82 -1.09 17.51 -8.03
C PRO A 82 -1.86 18.66 -8.71
N GLY A 83 -2.40 19.61 -7.94
CA GLY A 83 -3.04 20.81 -8.47
C GLY A 83 -2.11 21.64 -9.35
N VAL A 84 -0.87 21.88 -8.89
CA VAL A 84 0.16 22.57 -9.67
C VAL A 84 0.56 21.75 -10.91
N ALA A 85 0.70 20.43 -10.77
CA ALA A 85 1.05 19.55 -11.89
C ALA A 85 -0.01 19.60 -13.00
N ILE A 86 -1.30 19.51 -12.67
CA ILE A 86 -2.35 19.54 -13.68
C ILE A 86 -2.53 20.92 -14.30
N PHE A 87 -2.35 21.98 -13.51
CA PHE A 87 -2.40 23.34 -14.01
C PHE A 87 -1.25 23.60 -14.99
N SER A 88 -0.03 23.16 -14.64
CA SER A 88 1.15 23.29 -15.49
C SER A 88 1.01 22.51 -16.80
N VAL A 89 0.67 21.21 -16.71
CA VAL A 89 0.51 20.35 -17.89
C VAL A 89 -0.66 20.81 -18.76
N GLY A 90 -1.78 21.17 -18.14
CA GLY A 90 -2.94 21.67 -18.87
C GLY A 90 -2.68 22.98 -19.60
N LEU A 91 -2.02 23.96 -18.96
CA LEU A 91 -1.61 25.20 -19.64
C LEU A 91 -0.66 24.93 -20.82
N LEU A 92 0.26 23.97 -20.68
CA LEU A 92 1.13 23.55 -21.77
C LEU A 92 0.33 23.04 -22.97
N THR A 93 -0.71 22.22 -22.74
CA THR A 93 -1.54 21.71 -23.84
C THR A 93 -2.29 22.83 -24.57
N ARG A 94 -2.74 23.86 -23.83
CA ARG A 94 -3.41 25.03 -24.41
C ARG A 94 -2.44 25.93 -25.18
N PHE A 95 -1.20 26.05 -24.72
CA PHE A 95 -0.14 26.77 -25.43
C PHE A 95 0.23 26.09 -26.76
N LEU A 96 0.30 24.75 -26.78
CA LEU A 96 0.59 23.97 -27.99
C LEU A 96 -0.60 23.85 -28.98
N LYS A 97 -1.80 24.34 -28.62
CA LYS A 97 -3.03 24.22 -29.43
C LYS A 97 -3.30 22.77 -29.90
N LEU A 98 -3.13 21.82 -28.98
CA LEU A 98 -3.36 20.40 -29.25
C LEU A 98 -4.83 20.09 -29.49
N ASP A 99 -5.10 19.06 -30.28
CA ASP A 99 -6.44 18.52 -30.46
C ASP A 99 -7.05 18.07 -29.12
N PRO A 100 -8.39 18.20 -28.94
CA PRO A 100 -9.09 17.83 -27.70
C PRO A 100 -8.80 16.40 -27.21
N ASP A 101 -8.63 15.46 -28.14
CA ASP A 101 -8.31 14.07 -27.82
C ASP A 101 -6.87 13.89 -27.29
N THR A 102 -5.93 14.69 -27.80
CA THR A 102 -4.54 14.70 -27.33
C THR A 102 -4.43 15.41 -25.97
N VAL A 103 -5.21 16.47 -25.74
CA VAL A 103 -5.33 17.13 -24.44
C VAL A 103 -5.80 16.12 -23.39
N SER A 104 -6.87 15.39 -23.69
CA SER A 104 -7.40 14.35 -22.82
C SER A 104 -6.35 13.27 -22.52
N PHE A 105 -5.66 12.78 -23.56
CA PHE A 105 -4.57 11.79 -23.44
C PHE A 105 -3.50 12.21 -22.43
N ILE A 106 -3.00 13.45 -22.53
CA ILE A 106 -1.94 13.97 -21.68
C ILE A 106 -2.44 14.18 -20.24
N LEU A 107 -3.64 14.72 -20.08
CA LEU A 107 -4.24 14.97 -18.76
C LEU A 107 -4.53 13.67 -18.01
N ILE A 108 -5.03 12.63 -18.68
CA ILE A 108 -5.24 11.30 -18.08
C ILE A 108 -3.90 10.75 -17.57
N GLY A 109 -2.85 10.88 -18.37
CA GLY A 109 -1.48 10.58 -17.96
C GLY A 109 -1.15 11.28 -16.66
N ALA A 110 -1.23 12.62 -16.64
CA ALA A 110 -0.94 13.44 -15.46
C ALA A 110 -1.75 13.03 -14.21
N VAL A 111 -3.06 12.80 -14.36
CA VAL A 111 -3.93 12.37 -13.25
C VAL A 111 -3.49 11.00 -12.74
N SER A 112 -3.31 10.02 -13.63
CA SER A 112 -2.91 8.66 -13.26
C SER A 112 -1.57 8.61 -12.54
N MET A 113 -0.61 9.43 -12.97
CA MET A 113 0.71 9.58 -12.35
C MET A 113 0.58 10.00 -10.89
N ASN A 114 -0.15 11.09 -10.66
CA ASN A 114 -0.31 11.66 -9.33
C ASN A 114 -1.09 10.70 -8.41
N THR A 115 -2.13 10.03 -8.93
CA THR A 115 -2.88 9.03 -8.17
C THR A 115 -2.01 7.84 -7.75
N VAL A 116 -1.21 7.28 -8.67
CA VAL A 116 -0.31 6.15 -8.36
C VAL A 116 0.77 6.59 -7.38
N GLN A 117 1.33 7.78 -7.57
CA GLN A 117 2.38 8.32 -6.72
C GLN A 117 1.90 8.50 -5.27
N ILE A 118 0.72 9.10 -5.07
CA ILE A 118 0.17 9.32 -3.72
C ILE A 118 -0.13 7.98 -3.04
N GLY A 119 -0.76 7.04 -3.75
CA GLY A 119 -1.03 5.71 -3.21
C GLY A 119 0.23 4.94 -2.81
N GLN A 120 1.29 5.03 -3.61
CA GLN A 120 2.59 4.41 -3.34
C GLN A 120 3.30 5.05 -2.14
N LEU A 121 3.25 6.38 -2.05
CA LEU A 121 3.87 7.14 -0.96
C LEU A 121 3.17 6.85 0.37
N ASP A 122 1.84 6.74 0.42
CA ASP A 122 1.09 6.38 1.63
C ASP A 122 1.56 5.06 2.26
N ILE A 123 1.76 4.04 1.43
CA ILE A 123 2.25 2.73 1.88
C ILE A 123 3.69 2.85 2.40
N SER A 124 4.54 3.57 1.68
CA SER A 124 5.97 3.68 1.98
C SER A 124 6.23 4.52 3.23
N TYR A 125 5.54 5.65 3.37
CA TYR A 125 5.67 6.57 4.50
C TYR A 125 5.14 5.97 5.80
N SER A 126 4.15 5.08 5.75
CA SER A 126 3.61 4.42 6.94
C SER A 126 4.68 3.74 7.81
N LEU A 127 5.68 3.12 7.16
CA LEU A 127 6.82 2.53 7.84
C LEU A 127 7.96 3.55 8.03
N LEU A 128 8.18 4.42 7.04
CA LEU A 128 9.25 5.41 7.09
C LEU A 128 9.12 6.36 8.29
N TYR A 129 7.89 6.75 8.67
CA TYR A 129 7.64 7.53 9.88
C TYR A 129 8.05 6.79 11.15
N ASP A 130 7.81 5.48 11.22
CA ASP A 130 8.25 4.66 12.35
C ASP A 130 9.79 4.53 12.37
N VAL A 131 10.46 4.50 11.20
CA VAL A 131 11.93 4.56 11.06
C VAL A 131 12.47 5.90 11.57
N TRP A 132 11.89 7.02 11.13
CA TRP A 132 12.32 8.37 11.50
C TRP A 132 12.13 8.68 12.98
N SER A 133 11.03 8.22 13.56
CA SER A 133 10.75 8.38 14.99
C SER A 133 11.56 7.43 15.88
N LYS A 134 12.46 6.62 15.30
CA LYS A 134 13.22 5.56 15.99
C LYS A 134 12.32 4.60 16.80
N SER A 135 11.05 4.52 16.41
CA SER A 135 9.99 3.87 17.18
C SER A 135 9.57 2.52 16.60
N LEU A 136 10.26 2.03 15.56
CA LEU A 136 10.02 0.73 14.91
C LEU A 136 9.87 -0.44 15.90
N LYS A 137 10.51 -0.38 17.08
CA LYS A 137 10.39 -1.42 18.12
C LYS A 137 8.95 -1.54 18.63
N HIS A 138 8.21 -0.43 18.76
CA HIS A 138 6.87 -0.43 19.35
C HIS A 138 5.83 -1.22 18.54
N PRO A 139 5.72 -1.06 17.20
CA PRO A 139 4.86 -1.89 16.37
C PRO A 139 5.16 -3.39 16.45
N PHE A 140 6.44 -3.78 16.56
CA PHE A 140 6.86 -5.19 16.56
C PHE A 140 6.76 -5.88 17.93
N ILE A 141 6.58 -5.13 19.03
CA ILE A 141 6.27 -5.69 20.36
C ILE A 141 4.83 -6.22 20.40
N ALA A 142 3.91 -5.57 19.68
CA ALA A 142 2.58 -6.09 19.45
C ALA A 142 2.63 -7.23 18.40
N PRO A 143 1.79 -8.28 18.51
CA PRO A 143 1.74 -9.38 17.54
C PRO A 143 1.08 -8.92 16.22
N VAL A 144 1.72 -7.98 15.53
CA VAL A 144 1.28 -7.35 14.28
C VAL A 144 2.26 -7.71 13.19
N HIS A 145 1.80 -8.47 12.20
CA HIS A 145 2.55 -8.72 10.97
C HIS A 145 2.60 -7.48 10.06
N LEU A 146 3.70 -7.37 9.30
CA LEU A 146 3.90 -6.32 8.30
C LEU A 146 2.82 -6.31 7.21
N SER A 147 2.16 -7.45 6.98
CA SER A 147 1.00 -7.53 6.08
C SER A 147 -0.18 -6.67 6.56
N HIS A 148 -0.41 -6.54 7.88
CA HIS A 148 -1.49 -5.67 8.38
C HIS A 148 -1.15 -4.20 8.19
N LEU A 149 0.14 -3.85 8.29
CA LEU A 149 0.63 -2.50 8.02
C LEU A 149 0.45 -2.15 6.54
N ILE A 150 0.87 -3.03 5.63
CA ILE A 150 0.71 -2.82 4.19
C ILE A 150 -0.75 -2.72 3.80
N LEU A 151 -1.62 -3.61 4.29
CA LEU A 151 -3.04 -3.58 3.96
C LEU A 151 -3.75 -2.37 4.58
N GLY A 152 -3.40 -2.01 5.82
CA GLY A 152 -3.98 -0.84 6.49
C GLY A 152 -3.58 0.48 5.82
N ALA A 153 -2.29 0.66 5.54
CA ALA A 153 -1.78 1.81 4.81
C ALA A 153 -2.28 1.82 3.36
N GLY A 154 -2.37 0.65 2.70
CA GLY A 154 -2.88 0.52 1.34
C GLY A 154 -4.35 0.90 1.21
N LEU A 155 -5.19 0.60 2.21
CA LEU A 155 -6.58 1.06 2.23
C LEU A 155 -6.67 2.59 2.33
N VAL A 156 -5.84 3.21 3.17
CA VAL A 156 -5.78 4.68 3.29
C VAL A 156 -5.27 5.30 1.99
N GLY A 157 -4.21 4.74 1.40
CA GLY A 157 -3.68 5.17 0.10
C GLY A 157 -4.70 5.02 -1.03
N LEU A 158 -5.53 3.98 -1.00
CA LEU A 158 -6.63 3.81 -1.94
C LEU A 158 -7.67 4.92 -1.79
N LEU A 159 -8.13 5.19 -0.57
CA LEU A 159 -9.10 6.27 -0.32
C LEU A 159 -8.54 7.65 -0.71
N ARG A 160 -7.28 7.93 -0.35
CA ARG A 160 -6.60 9.19 -0.70
C ARG A 160 -6.38 9.31 -2.21
N GLY A 161 -5.93 8.24 -2.86
CA GLY A 161 -5.76 8.20 -4.31
C GLY A 161 -7.08 8.40 -5.06
N LEU A 162 -8.19 7.84 -4.55
CA LEU A 162 -9.53 8.08 -5.09
C LEU A 162 -9.94 9.55 -4.98
N ILE A 163 -9.70 10.19 -3.84
CA ILE A 163 -9.99 11.61 -3.64
C ILE A 163 -9.20 12.46 -4.63
N VAL A 164 -7.89 12.20 -4.78
CA VAL A 164 -7.05 12.97 -5.71
C VAL A 164 -7.45 12.73 -7.15
N PHE A 165 -7.71 11.48 -7.53
CA PHE A 165 -8.22 11.15 -8.86
C PHE A 165 -9.53 11.91 -9.16
N GLY A 166 -10.46 11.93 -8.20
CA GLY A 166 -11.72 12.66 -8.33
C GLY A 166 -11.53 14.16 -8.47
N VAL A 167 -10.73 14.78 -7.58
CA VAL A 167 -10.46 16.22 -7.62
C VAL A 167 -9.75 16.63 -8.89
N MET A 168 -8.69 15.92 -9.29
CA MET A 168 -7.95 16.24 -10.51
C MET A 168 -8.76 15.96 -11.77
N GLY A 169 -9.55 14.89 -11.79
CA GLY A 169 -10.48 14.59 -12.86
C GLY A 169 -11.50 15.72 -13.04
N LEU A 170 -12.13 16.17 -11.95
CA LEU A 170 -13.07 17.30 -11.95
C LEU A 170 -12.41 18.60 -12.44
N LEU A 171 -11.21 18.91 -11.95
CA LEU A 171 -10.46 20.08 -12.41
C LEU A 171 -10.15 19.99 -13.90
N SER A 172 -9.78 18.81 -14.40
CA SER A 172 -9.50 18.59 -15.82
C SER A 172 -10.72 18.81 -16.70
N MET A 173 -11.89 18.34 -16.26
CA MET A 173 -13.16 18.60 -16.97
C MET A 173 -13.49 20.09 -16.99
N TRP A 174 -13.30 20.79 -15.86
CA TRP A 174 -13.70 22.18 -15.72
C TRP A 174 -12.76 23.17 -16.44
N LEU A 175 -11.45 22.89 -16.47
CA LEU A 175 -10.45 23.79 -17.04
C LEU A 175 -10.12 23.51 -18.52
N PHE A 176 -10.28 22.26 -18.97
CA PHE A 176 -9.78 21.79 -20.27
C PHE A 176 -10.80 20.99 -21.09
N ASP A 177 -12.08 20.98 -20.70
CA ASP A 177 -13.18 20.28 -21.38
C ASP A 177 -12.85 18.80 -21.66
N MET A 178 -12.19 18.12 -20.71
CA MET A 178 -11.82 16.71 -20.85
C MET A 178 -13.04 15.79 -20.69
N ASP A 179 -13.29 14.92 -21.65
CA ASP A 179 -14.36 13.93 -21.58
C ASP A 179 -13.95 12.67 -20.80
N LEU A 180 -14.12 12.63 -19.47
CA LEU A 180 -13.95 11.38 -18.69
C LEU A 180 -15.10 10.36 -18.86
N SER A 181 -16.19 10.75 -19.52
CA SER A 181 -17.40 9.94 -19.63
C SER A 181 -17.32 8.84 -20.69
N ARG A 182 -16.41 8.97 -21.69
CA ARG A 182 -16.29 8.04 -22.83
C ARG A 182 -16.00 6.57 -22.46
N PRO A 183 -15.13 6.25 -21.49
CA PRO A 183 -14.86 4.86 -21.07
C PRO A 183 -16.04 4.21 -20.30
N GLY A 184 -17.02 5.00 -19.88
CA GLY A 184 -18.10 4.58 -19.00
C GLY A 184 -17.64 4.24 -17.57
N PHE A 185 -18.62 3.97 -16.69
CA PHE A 185 -18.35 3.67 -15.28
C PHE A 185 -17.50 2.39 -15.09
N TRP A 186 -17.79 1.34 -15.87
CA TRP A 186 -17.07 0.07 -15.79
C TRP A 186 -15.63 0.18 -16.29
N GLY A 187 -15.39 0.90 -17.39
CA GLY A 187 -14.03 1.12 -17.91
C GLY A 187 -13.17 1.89 -16.91
N LEU A 188 -13.74 2.92 -16.29
CA LEU A 188 -13.07 3.70 -15.25
C LEU A 188 -12.74 2.85 -14.01
N LEU A 189 -13.66 1.98 -13.58
CA LEU A 189 -13.45 1.10 -12.42
C LEU A 189 -12.30 0.12 -12.66
N PHE A 190 -12.24 -0.52 -13.83
CA PHE A 190 -11.13 -1.41 -14.18
C PHE A 190 -9.79 -0.67 -14.23
N PHE A 191 -9.78 0.52 -14.85
CA PHE A 191 -8.59 1.37 -14.89
C PHE A 191 -8.10 1.75 -13.49
N LEU A 192 -9.00 2.25 -12.63
CA LEU A 192 -8.66 2.59 -11.24
C LEU A 192 -8.12 1.38 -10.48
N SER A 193 -8.76 0.21 -10.60
CA SER A 193 -8.28 -0.99 -9.93
C SER A 193 -6.85 -1.37 -10.36
N GLY A 194 -6.53 -1.19 -11.65
CA GLY A 194 -5.18 -1.35 -12.18
C GLY A 194 -4.19 -0.34 -11.59
N LEU A 195 -4.56 0.94 -11.53
CA LEU A 195 -3.72 1.98 -10.91
C LEU A 195 -3.42 1.67 -9.44
N PHE A 196 -4.44 1.26 -8.66
CA PHE A 196 -4.26 0.94 -7.24
C PHE A 196 -3.40 -0.32 -7.03
N LEU A 197 -3.56 -1.35 -7.87
CA LEU A 197 -2.69 -2.53 -7.82
C LEU A 197 -1.23 -2.14 -8.12
N ASN A 198 -1.00 -1.30 -9.14
CA ASN A 198 0.33 -0.79 -9.45
C ASN A 198 0.93 0.03 -8.31
N ALA A 199 0.16 0.95 -7.72
CA ALA A 199 0.58 1.73 -6.56
C ALA A 199 0.97 0.85 -5.38
N LEU A 200 0.22 -0.22 -5.14
CA LEU A 200 0.51 -1.21 -4.09
C LEU A 200 1.80 -2.00 -4.37
N ILE A 201 2.00 -2.44 -5.61
CA ILE A 201 3.23 -3.13 -6.04
C ILE A 201 4.45 -2.24 -5.84
N ILE A 202 4.42 -1.01 -6.37
CA ILE A 202 5.54 -0.06 -6.26
C ILE A 202 5.77 0.29 -4.78
N GLY A 203 4.71 0.52 -4.01
CA GLY A 203 4.78 0.77 -2.57
C GLY A 203 5.48 -0.34 -1.79
N MET A 204 5.17 -1.60 -2.08
CA MET A 204 5.85 -2.74 -1.44
C MET A 204 7.32 -2.88 -1.85
N VAL A 205 7.65 -2.62 -3.12
CA VAL A 205 9.04 -2.63 -3.58
C VAL A 205 9.84 -1.54 -2.86
N VAL A 206 9.31 -0.32 -2.81
CA VAL A 206 9.92 0.79 -2.07
C VAL A 206 10.04 0.47 -0.59
N LEU A 207 9.02 -0.11 0.04
CA LEU A 207 9.07 -0.55 1.44
C LEU A 207 10.23 -1.53 1.69
N THR A 208 10.48 -2.43 0.75
CA THR A 208 11.60 -3.37 0.79
C THR A 208 12.94 -2.63 0.78
N LEU A 209 13.07 -1.58 -0.04
CA LEU A 209 14.26 -0.72 -0.07
C LEU A 209 14.41 0.04 1.25
N VAL A 210 13.31 0.56 1.82
CA VAL A 210 13.31 1.26 3.12
C VAL A 210 13.81 0.38 4.24
N LEU A 211 13.35 -0.87 4.30
CA LEU A 211 13.83 -1.84 5.29
C LEU A 211 15.33 -2.17 5.15
N ARG A 212 15.90 -2.02 3.94
CA ARG A 212 17.30 -2.35 3.66
C ARG A 212 18.25 -1.17 3.88
N PHE A 213 17.82 0.05 3.55
CA PHE A 213 18.68 1.25 3.53
C PHE A 213 18.34 2.28 4.62
N GLY A 214 17.24 2.13 5.35
CA GLY A 214 16.87 3.00 6.46
C GLY A 214 16.56 4.44 6.03
N HIS A 215 17.14 5.43 6.72
CA HIS A 215 16.82 6.85 6.54
C HIS A 215 17.09 7.39 5.12
N ARG A 216 18.10 6.88 4.40
CA ARG A 216 18.40 7.26 3.01
C ARG A 216 17.37 6.76 2.00
N ALA A 217 16.41 5.95 2.44
CA ALA A 217 15.46 5.32 1.54
C ALA A 217 14.34 6.24 1.07
N GLU A 218 14.13 7.40 1.70
CA GLU A 218 13.18 8.38 1.16
C GLU A 218 13.56 8.78 -0.26
N VAL A 219 14.80 9.23 -0.48
CA VAL A 219 15.25 9.65 -1.81
C VAL A 219 15.13 8.50 -2.82
N ALA A 220 15.39 7.26 -2.40
CA ALA A 220 15.21 6.08 -3.23
C ALA A 220 13.73 5.79 -3.56
N ALA A 221 12.80 6.03 -2.63
CA ALA A 221 11.36 5.89 -2.84
C ALA A 221 10.87 6.79 -3.97
N TRP A 222 11.28 8.06 -3.93
CA TRP A 222 10.94 9.06 -4.92
C TRP A 222 11.55 8.74 -6.28
N ALA A 223 12.87 8.52 -6.33
CA ALA A 223 13.59 8.25 -7.57
C ALA A 223 13.05 6.99 -8.29
N PHE A 224 12.76 5.93 -7.55
CA PHE A 224 12.25 4.69 -8.12
C PHE A 224 10.83 4.84 -8.69
N SER A 225 9.95 5.56 -7.98
CA SER A 225 8.58 5.81 -8.42
C SER A 225 8.53 6.63 -9.72
N TYR A 226 9.28 7.74 -9.76
CA TYR A 226 9.36 8.57 -10.97
C TYR A 226 9.98 7.85 -12.16
N LEU A 227 11.03 7.04 -11.94
CA LEU A 227 11.66 6.27 -13.00
C LEU A 227 10.67 5.29 -13.65
N ILE A 228 9.90 4.56 -12.86
CA ILE A 228 8.88 3.63 -13.36
C ILE A 228 7.81 4.40 -14.13
N LEU A 229 7.28 5.49 -13.55
CA LEU A 229 6.22 6.30 -14.18
C LEU A 229 6.67 6.91 -15.51
N LEU A 230 7.94 7.30 -15.61
CA LEU A 230 8.54 7.78 -16.86
C LEU A 230 8.58 6.66 -17.91
N LEU A 231 9.09 5.48 -17.54
CA LEU A 231 9.19 4.33 -18.45
C LEU A 231 7.83 3.80 -18.93
N CYS A 232 6.75 4.03 -18.17
CA CYS A 232 5.41 3.60 -18.54
C CYS A 232 4.84 4.33 -19.77
N GLY A 233 5.49 5.41 -20.22
CA GLY A 233 5.00 6.23 -21.33
C GLY A 233 3.74 6.98 -20.92
N LEU A 234 3.85 7.87 -19.93
CA LEU A 234 2.71 8.53 -19.31
C LEU A 234 2.20 9.75 -20.12
N TYR A 235 3.13 10.55 -20.65
CA TYR A 235 2.83 11.72 -21.49
C TYR A 235 2.94 11.46 -22.99
N TYR A 236 3.52 10.33 -23.39
CA TYR A 236 3.79 9.98 -24.77
C TYR A 236 3.45 8.50 -25.03
N PRO A 237 3.17 8.12 -26.28
CA PRO A 237 3.02 6.72 -26.63
C PRO A 237 4.34 5.97 -26.54
N VAL A 238 4.26 4.69 -26.16
CA VAL A 238 5.41 3.80 -25.93
C VAL A 238 6.23 3.54 -27.22
N THR A 239 5.66 3.83 -28.39
CA THR A 239 6.33 3.69 -29.69
C THR A 239 7.46 4.70 -29.93
N ILE A 240 7.53 5.79 -29.15
CA ILE A 240 8.56 6.83 -29.31
C ILE A 240 9.85 6.50 -28.54
N LEU A 241 9.80 5.53 -27.62
CA LEU A 241 10.97 5.16 -26.81
C LEU A 241 12.02 4.44 -27.68
N PRO A 242 13.31 4.60 -27.35
CA PRO A 242 14.34 3.75 -27.94
C PRO A 242 14.03 2.28 -27.65
N THR A 243 14.38 1.38 -28.57
CA THR A 243 14.01 -0.04 -28.55
C THR A 243 14.28 -0.72 -27.19
N GLY A 244 15.41 -0.44 -26.54
CA GLY A 244 15.71 -1.00 -25.22
C GLY A 244 14.79 -0.51 -24.10
N ALA A 245 14.34 0.75 -24.13
CA ALA A 245 13.39 1.27 -23.14
C ALA A 245 11.95 0.84 -23.44
N GLN A 246 11.64 0.58 -24.71
CA GLN A 246 10.35 0.03 -25.13
C GLN A 246 10.10 -1.35 -24.53
N GLU A 247 11.11 -2.23 -24.53
CA GLU A 247 11.01 -3.55 -23.89
C GLU A 247 10.76 -3.44 -22.38
N LEU A 248 11.41 -2.49 -21.70
CA LEU A 248 11.16 -2.23 -20.29
C LEU A 248 9.74 -1.74 -20.02
N ALA A 249 9.18 -0.90 -20.89
CA ALA A 249 7.81 -0.43 -20.76
C ALA A 249 6.80 -1.60 -20.84
N LEU A 250 7.02 -2.58 -21.72
CA LEU A 250 6.16 -3.76 -21.89
C LEU A 250 6.18 -4.71 -20.69
N VAL A 251 7.19 -4.62 -19.84
CA VAL A 251 7.30 -5.38 -18.59
C VAL A 251 6.44 -4.74 -17.49
N ILE A 252 6.13 -3.45 -17.59
CA ILE A 252 5.42 -2.72 -16.53
C ILE A 252 3.90 -2.86 -16.71
N PRO A 253 3.17 -3.38 -15.71
CA PRO A 253 1.73 -3.58 -15.83
C PRO A 253 0.96 -2.28 -16.06
N LEU A 254 1.44 -1.16 -15.50
CA LEU A 254 0.83 0.16 -15.65
C LEU A 254 0.67 0.58 -17.12
N THR A 255 1.61 0.21 -18.00
CA THR A 255 1.56 0.54 -19.43
C THR A 255 0.32 -0.03 -20.09
N TYR A 256 -0.05 -1.28 -19.81
CA TYR A 256 -1.25 -1.90 -20.38
C TYR A 256 -2.55 -1.24 -19.89
N PHE A 257 -2.60 -0.77 -18.64
CA PHE A 257 -3.76 -0.03 -18.14
C PHE A 257 -3.91 1.34 -18.79
N LEU A 258 -2.78 2.03 -19.04
CA LEU A 258 -2.78 3.29 -19.78
C LEU A 258 -3.24 3.07 -21.22
N ASP A 259 -2.73 2.05 -21.90
CA ASP A 259 -3.14 1.73 -23.28
C ASP A 259 -4.63 1.38 -23.38
N TYR A 260 -5.17 0.63 -22.41
CA TYR A 260 -6.60 0.35 -22.33
C TYR A 260 -7.43 1.64 -22.24
N PHE A 261 -7.02 2.60 -21.40
CA PHE A 261 -7.77 3.84 -21.25
C PHE A 261 -7.63 4.75 -22.48
N ARG A 262 -6.46 4.73 -23.13
CA ARG A 262 -6.16 5.50 -24.35
C ARG A 262 -6.93 5.03 -25.57
N HIS A 263 -7.30 3.75 -25.62
CA HIS A 263 -8.09 3.21 -26.71
C HIS A 263 -9.41 3.97 -26.94
N PHE A 264 -10.05 4.44 -25.87
CA PHE A 264 -11.29 5.22 -25.93
C PHE A 264 -11.14 6.62 -26.56
N TYR A 265 -9.90 7.10 -26.71
CA TYR A 265 -9.57 8.39 -27.33
C TYR A 265 -8.94 8.22 -28.72
N GLY A 266 -9.09 7.05 -29.35
CA GLY A 266 -8.70 6.81 -30.74
C GLY A 266 -7.26 6.33 -30.94
N PHE A 267 -6.52 6.01 -29.87
CA PHE A 267 -5.15 5.49 -29.98
C PHE A 267 -5.14 3.96 -30.17
N PRO A 268 -4.22 3.44 -31.02
CA PRO A 268 -4.12 2.01 -31.27
C PRO A 268 -3.63 1.26 -30.03
N CYS A 269 -4.29 0.14 -29.71
CA CYS A 269 -3.86 -0.74 -28.63
C CYS A 269 -2.56 -1.47 -29.01
N LEU A 270 -1.58 -1.52 -28.09
CA LEU A 270 -0.39 -2.33 -28.26
C LEU A 270 -0.67 -3.84 -28.24
N SER A 271 -1.78 -4.26 -27.62
CA SER A 271 -2.18 -5.68 -27.53
C SER A 271 -3.69 -5.84 -27.69
N PRO A 272 -4.18 -7.01 -28.18
CA PRO A 272 -5.61 -7.25 -28.38
C PRO A 272 -6.42 -7.34 -27.07
N HIS A 273 -5.79 -7.70 -25.95
CA HIS A 273 -6.43 -7.78 -24.62
C HIS A 273 -5.57 -7.16 -23.50
N PRO A 274 -5.44 -5.82 -23.46
CA PRO A 274 -4.52 -5.14 -22.53
C PRO A 274 -4.87 -5.39 -21.06
N LEU A 275 -6.15 -5.48 -20.70
CA LEU A 275 -6.57 -5.73 -19.32
C LEU A 275 -6.11 -7.10 -18.80
N LEU A 276 -6.23 -8.16 -19.59
CA LEU A 276 -5.83 -9.51 -19.15
C LEU A 276 -4.33 -9.60 -18.90
N TYR A 277 -3.52 -9.05 -19.80
CA TYR A 277 -2.08 -8.96 -19.62
C TYR A 277 -1.72 -8.11 -18.40
N GLY A 278 -2.32 -6.93 -18.25
CA GLY A 278 -2.10 -6.04 -17.11
C GLY A 278 -2.42 -6.70 -15.77
N PHE A 279 -3.59 -7.35 -15.63
CA PHE A 279 -3.96 -8.05 -14.40
C PHE A 279 -3.09 -9.27 -14.13
N SER A 280 -2.71 -10.04 -15.17
CA SER A 280 -1.82 -11.19 -15.00
C SER A 280 -0.44 -10.78 -14.48
N GLN A 281 0.13 -9.72 -15.05
CA GLN A 281 1.39 -9.15 -14.60
C GLN A 281 1.25 -8.56 -13.20
N CYS A 282 0.18 -7.82 -12.90
CA CYS A 282 -0.08 -7.32 -11.55
C CYS A 282 -0.11 -8.45 -10.51
N ALA A 283 -0.77 -9.58 -10.80
CA ALA A 283 -0.81 -10.72 -9.89
C ALA A 283 0.58 -11.31 -9.62
N LEU A 284 1.39 -11.46 -10.67
CA LEU A 284 2.77 -11.94 -10.56
C LEU A 284 3.64 -10.98 -9.76
N TYR A 285 3.59 -9.68 -10.08
CA TYR A 285 4.37 -8.66 -9.39
C TYR A 285 3.95 -8.49 -7.93
N LEU A 286 2.65 -8.59 -7.63
CA LEU A 286 2.14 -8.51 -6.27
C LEU A 286 2.63 -9.68 -5.41
N ALA A 287 2.66 -10.90 -5.97
CA ALA A 287 3.23 -12.06 -5.30
C ALA A 287 4.75 -11.90 -5.09
N ALA A 288 5.47 -11.43 -6.11
CA ALA A 288 6.90 -11.18 -6.03
C ALA A 288 7.26 -10.11 -4.99
N SER A 289 6.58 -8.96 -5.02
CA SER A 289 6.80 -7.87 -4.07
C SER A 289 6.46 -8.28 -2.63
N TYR A 290 5.40 -9.08 -2.44
CA TYR A 290 5.07 -9.62 -1.13
C TYR A 290 6.16 -10.57 -0.61
N ALA A 291 6.72 -11.43 -1.46
CA ALA A 291 7.84 -12.29 -1.10
C ALA A 291 9.11 -11.48 -0.77
N MET A 292 9.41 -10.43 -1.55
CA MET A 292 10.55 -9.53 -1.32
C MET A 292 10.45 -8.82 0.02
N VAL A 293 9.29 -8.27 0.36
CA VAL A 293 9.06 -7.62 1.66
C VAL A 293 9.28 -8.59 2.81
N ASN A 294 8.74 -9.81 2.72
CA ASN A 294 8.92 -10.83 3.77
C ASN A 294 10.38 -11.27 3.91
N PHE A 295 11.11 -11.39 2.80
CA PHE A 295 12.54 -11.70 2.82
C PHE A 295 13.36 -10.57 3.45
N ALA A 296 13.07 -9.32 3.08
CA ALA A 296 13.73 -8.16 3.67
C ALA A 296 13.45 -8.04 5.17
N LEU A 297 12.22 -8.33 5.62
CA LEU A 297 11.87 -8.36 7.04
C LEU A 297 12.67 -9.42 7.81
N LYS A 298 12.72 -10.65 7.30
CA LYS A 298 13.53 -11.73 7.91
C LYS A 298 15.02 -11.35 7.94
N GLY A 299 15.53 -10.71 6.88
CA GLY A 299 16.89 -10.21 6.81
C GLY A 299 17.17 -9.12 7.86
N ALA A 300 16.25 -8.16 8.02
CA ALA A 300 16.36 -7.07 8.99
C ALA A 300 16.32 -7.57 10.44
N LEU A 301 15.47 -8.57 10.73
CA LEU A 301 15.40 -9.23 12.03
C LEU A 301 16.70 -9.98 12.36
N LYS A 302 17.24 -10.77 11.42
CA LYS A 302 18.48 -11.54 11.63
C LYS A 302 19.72 -10.66 11.83
N ARG A 303 19.78 -9.49 11.18
CA ARG A 303 20.92 -8.57 11.27
C ARG A 303 20.88 -7.66 12.50
N GLY A 304 19.80 -7.69 13.29
CA GLY A 304 19.56 -6.70 14.34
C GLY A 304 19.46 -5.26 13.80
N ALA A 305 19.24 -5.09 12.49
CA ALA A 305 19.21 -3.78 11.85
C ALA A 305 18.07 -2.91 12.40
N LEU A 306 16.98 -3.55 12.84
CA LEU A 306 15.86 -2.88 13.52
C LEU A 306 16.27 -2.24 14.86
N LEU A 307 17.26 -2.81 15.57
CA LEU A 307 17.81 -2.22 16.80
C LEU A 307 18.70 -1.02 16.45
N LYS A 308 19.55 -1.18 15.43
CA LYS A 308 20.52 -0.16 14.98
C LYS A 308 19.87 1.05 14.29
N LEU A 309 18.69 0.87 13.69
CA LEU A 309 17.87 1.96 13.12
C LEU A 309 17.08 2.75 14.18
N SER A 310 17.02 2.23 15.42
CA SER A 310 16.28 2.83 16.53
C SER A 310 17.21 3.52 17.56
N GLU A 311 18.53 3.50 17.32
CA GLU A 311 19.54 4.27 18.06
C GLU A 311 19.84 5.61 17.39
#